data_AF-A0A941VL50-F1
#
_entry.id   AF-A0A941VL50-F1
#
_cell.length_a   1.000
_cell.length_b   1.000
_cell.length_c   1.000
_cell.angle_alpha   90.00
_cell.angle_beta   90.00
_cell.angle_gamma   90.00
#
_symmetry.space_group_name_H-M   'P 1'
#
loop_
_entity.id
_entity.type
_entity.pdbx_description
1 polymer ?
#
loop_
_entity_poly.entity_id
_entity_poly.type
_entity_poly.pdbx_seq_one_letter_code
_entity_poly.pdbx_strand_id
1 'polypeptide(L)' 'MCGPHFCSMKITQDVREYAAAQGVSENDALNKGMQEKAQEFVEQGAEIYRKA' A
#
# COMPACT_ATOMS: atom_id res chain seq x y z
N MET A 1 3.30 -9.89 -8.45
CA MET A 1 1.93 -9.35 -8.34
C MET A 1 1.89 -8.57 -7.06
N CYS A 2 1.75 -7.26 -7.19
CA CYS A 2 1.89 -6.29 -6.11
C CYS A 2 0.96 -6.69 -4.96
N GLY A 3 1.47 -6.63 -3.72
CA GLY A 3 0.71 -6.92 -2.51
C GLY A 3 -0.48 -5.95 -2.31
N PRO A 4 -0.95 -5.74 -1.07
CA PRO A 4 -2.23 -5.09 -0.80
C PRO A 4 -2.46 -3.87 -1.69
N HIS A 5 -3.53 -3.94 -2.50
CA HIS A 5 -3.83 -2.95 -3.53
C HIS A 5 -4.47 -1.71 -2.88
N PHE A 6 -3.68 -0.92 -2.15
CA PHE A 6 -4.14 0.27 -1.42
C PHE A 6 -4.97 1.24 -2.30
N CYS A 7 -4.69 1.32 -3.60
CA CYS A 7 -5.38 2.21 -4.53
C CYS A 7 -6.73 1.71 -5.07
N SER A 8 -7.03 0.41 -5.00
CA SER A 8 -8.25 -0.19 -5.59
C SER A 8 -9.08 -0.98 -4.58
N MET A 9 -8.87 -0.78 -3.28
CA MET A 9 -9.57 -1.52 -2.26
C MET A 9 -11.08 -1.31 -2.39
N LYS A 10 -11.73 -2.37 -2.87
CA LYS A 10 -12.97 -2.87 -2.30
C LYS A 10 -12.80 -2.97 -0.77
N ILE A 11 -13.05 -1.85 -0.11
CA ILE A 11 -13.71 -1.71 1.20
C ILE A 11 -12.95 -2.31 2.41
N THR A 12 -12.07 -1.51 3.00
CA THR A 12 -11.75 -1.42 4.46
C THR A 12 -11.06 -2.57 5.21
N GLN A 13 -11.21 -3.84 4.84
CA GLN A 13 -10.76 -4.92 5.71
C GLN A 13 -9.23 -5.06 5.73
N ASP A 14 -8.58 -5.01 4.58
CA ASP A 14 -7.12 -5.07 4.46
C ASP A 14 -6.45 -3.86 5.15
N VAL A 15 -7.07 -2.68 5.11
CA VAL A 15 -6.58 -1.48 5.83
C VAL A 15 -6.69 -1.69 7.33
N ARG A 16 -7.78 -2.28 7.82
CA ARG A 16 -7.96 -2.61 9.24
C ARG A 16 -7.00 -3.67 9.73
N GLU A 17 -6.75 -4.69 8.93
CA GLU A 17 -5.79 -5.74 9.26
C GLU A 17 -4.37 -5.20 9.28
N TYR A 18 -4.00 -4.37 8.30
CA TYR A 18 -2.71 -3.67 8.30
C TYR A 18 -2.61 -2.70 9.48
N ALA A 19 -3.66 -1.94 9.78
CA ALA A 19 -3.72 -1.03 10.93
C ALA A 19 -3.57 -1.79 12.26
N ALA A 20 -4.26 -2.91 12.41
CA ALA A 20 -4.18 -3.77 13.59
C ALA A 20 -2.80 -4.42 13.75
N ALA A 21 -2.20 -4.90 12.65
CA ALA A 21 -0.86 -5.48 12.64
C ALA A 21 0.23 -4.45 12.97
N GLN A 22 0.04 -3.20 12.54
CA GLN A 22 0.98 -2.10 12.78
C GLN A 22 0.67 -1.31 14.06
N GLY A 23 -0.46 -1.59 14.73
CA GLY A 23 -0.92 -0.86 15.91
C GLY A 23 -1.23 0.62 15.67
N VAL A 24 -1.65 0.98 14.45
CA VAL A 24 -1.96 2.36 14.04
C VAL A 24 -3.43 2.55 13.72
N SER A 25 -3.89 3.79 13.59
CA SER A 25 -5.25 4.06 13.14
C SER A 25 -5.44 3.70 11.65
N GLU A 26 -6.68 3.44 11.22
CA GLU A 26 -6.99 3.16 9.80
C GLU A 26 -6.49 4.29 8.87
N ASN A 27 -6.60 5.55 9.30
CA ASN A 27 -6.12 6.70 8.53
C ASN A 27 -4.59 6.75 8.44
N ASP A 28 -3.89 6.43 9.53
CA ASP A 28 -2.43 6.38 9.53
C ASP A 28 -1.91 5.18 8.72
N ALA A 29 -2.63 4.06 8.76
CA ALA A 29 -2.39 2.88 7.94
C ALA A 29 -2.48 3.20 6.44
N LEU A 30 -3.48 3.98 6.02
CA LEU A 30 -3.61 4.44 4.64
C LEU A 30 -2.41 5.30 4.23
N ASN A 31 -2.06 6.30 5.05
CA ASN A 31 -0.96 7.20 4.74
C ASN A 31 0.39 6.47 4.68
N LYS A 32 0.67 5.57 5.64
CA LYS A 32 1.88 4.76 5.66
C LYS A 32 1.94 3.79 4.47
N GLY A 33 0.86 3.06 4.20
CA GLY A 33 0.80 2.12 3.09
C GLY A 33 0.99 2.80 1.74
N MET A 34 0.42 3.98 1.54
CA MET A 34 0.67 4.79 0.34
C MET A 34 2.12 5.28 0.24
N GLN A 35 2.70 5.72 1.36
CA GLN A 35 4.08 6.22 1.38
C GLN A 35 5.08 5.08 1.09
N GLU A 36 4.89 3.91 1.69
CA GLU A 36 5.67 2.70 1.41
C GLU A 36 5.57 2.31 -0.06
N LYS A 37 4.35 2.33 -0.63
CA LYS A 37 4.15 2.03 -2.06
C LYS A 37 4.78 3.06 -2.99
N ALA A 38 4.76 4.34 -2.62
CA ALA A 38 5.43 5.38 -3.39
C ALA A 38 6.95 5.20 -3.37
N GLN A 39 7.53 4.85 -2.22
CA GLN A 39 8.95 4.52 -2.12
C GLN A 39 9.28 3.28 -2.95
N GLU A 40 8.50 2.22 -2.80
CA GLU A 40 8.66 0.98 -3.58
C GLU A 40 8.61 1.30 -5.09
N PHE A 41 7.65 2.11 -5.54
CA PHE A 41 7.56 2.52 -6.95
C PHE A 41 8.80 3.25 -7.45
N VAL A 42 9.35 4.18 -6.66
CA VAL A 42 10.57 4.92 -7.00
C VAL A 42 11.79 3.99 -7.03
N GLU A 43 11.97 3.14 -6.02
CA GLU A 43 13.04 2.12 -5.98
C GLU A 43 12.97 1.16 -7.16
N GLN A 44 11.76 0.89 -7.60
CA GLN A 44 11.45 0.02 -8.73
C GLN A 44 11.68 0.66 -10.10
N GLY A 45 12.26 1.87 -10.15
CA GLY A 45 12.62 2.59 -11.36
C GLY A 45 11.58 3.63 -11.80
N ALA A 46 10.53 3.85 -11.00
CA ALA A 46 9.39 4.71 -11.36
C ALA A 46 8.74 4.34 -12.71
N GLU A 47 8.77 3.05 -13.06
CA GLU A 47 8.19 2.53 -14.28
C GLU A 47 6.78 1.98 -14.04
N ILE A 48 5.80 2.54 -14.75
CA ILE A 48 4.41 2.08 -14.70
C ILE A 48 4.28 0.68 -15.33
N TYR A 49 5.12 0.38 -16.32
CA TYR A 49 5.12 -0.90 -17.03
C TYR A 49 6.44 -1.62 -16.79
N ARG A 50 6.38 -2.73 -16.07
CA ARG A 50 7.53 -3.62 -15.93
C ARG A 50 7.55 -4.59 -17.11
N LYS A 51 8.70 -4.72 -17.79
CA LYS A 51 8.90 -5.81 -18.76
C LYS A 51 8.76 -7.14 -18.02
N ALA A 52 7.89 -8.00 -18.54
CA ALA A 52 7.53 -9.29 -17.96
C ALA A 52 8.72 -10.26 -17.89
#